data_AF-A0A3N9USC2-F1
#
_entry.id   AF-A0A3N9USC2-F1
#
_cell.length_a   1.000
_cell.length_b   1.000
_cell.length_c   1.000
_cell.angle_alpha   90.00
_cell.angle_beta   90.00
_cell.angle_gamma   90.00
#
_symmetry.space_group_name_H-M   'P 1'
#
loop_
_entity.id
_entity.type
_entity.pdbx_description
1 polymer ?
#
loop_
_entity_poly.entity_id
_entity_poly.type
_entity_poly.pdbx_seq_one_letter_code
_entity_poly.pdbx_strand_id
1 'polypeptide(L)'
;FLAAEGEIINRYRRRIIDMHRNKAVLGSIDGYQVPVVNCYEEIASDILAELAVGHPFAGSYQDHGTLRKWSLRSSATGADVAAIAERFGGGGHRHAAGFITHLPRSLVNISPDT
;
A
#
# COMPACT_ATOMS: atom_id res chain seq x y z
N PHE A 1 -26.02 -21.81 8.09
CA PHE A 1 -26.07 -21.20 6.76
C PHE A 1 -25.27 -19.89 6.69
N LEU A 2 -25.55 -18.86 7.51
CA LEU A 2 -24.76 -17.60 7.54
C LEU A 2 -23.24 -17.77 7.86
N ALA A 3 -22.87 -18.71 8.73
CA ALA A 3 -21.46 -18.95 9.07
C ALA A 3 -20.64 -19.53 7.89
N ALA A 4 -21.27 -20.37 7.06
CA ALA A 4 -20.61 -21.00 5.91
C ALA A 4 -20.36 -19.98 4.78
N GLU A 5 -21.29 -19.05 4.58
CA GLU A 5 -21.11 -17.93 3.63
C GLU A 5 -20.01 -16.97 4.10
N GLY A 6 -19.96 -16.67 5.41
CA GLY A 6 -18.88 -15.87 6.00
C GLY A 6 -17.49 -16.50 5.83
N GLU A 7 -17.37 -17.82 5.98
CA GLU A 7 -16.11 -18.53 5.73
C GLU A 7 -15.69 -18.51 4.25
N ILE A 8 -16.63 -18.63 3.32
CA ILE A 8 -16.34 -18.59 1.87
C ILE A 8 -15.84 -17.20 1.47
N ILE A 9 -16.51 -16.15 1.95
CA ILE A 9 -16.10 -14.75 1.71
C ILE A 9 -14.71 -14.48 2.30
N ASN A 10 -14.43 -14.98 3.51
CA ASN A 10 -13.11 -14.83 4.14
C ASN A 10 -12.00 -15.58 3.39
N ARG A 11 -12.26 -16.81 2.90
CA ARG A 11 -11.30 -17.56 2.07
C ARG A 11 -10.98 -16.83 0.77
N TYR A 12 -11.99 -16.26 0.12
CA TYR A 12 -11.81 -15.46 -1.10
C TYR A 12 -10.98 -14.19 -0.82
N ARG A 13 -11.33 -13.44 0.24
CA ARG A 13 -10.57 -12.23 0.65
C ARG A 13 -9.11 -12.57 0.97
N ARG A 14 -8.87 -13.66 1.71
CA ARG A 14 -7.51 -14.15 2.03
C ARG A 14 -6.70 -14.44 0.76
N ARG A 15 -7.30 -15.10 -0.23
CA ARG A 15 -6.63 -15.40 -1.49
C ARG A 15 -6.23 -14.13 -2.25
N ILE A 16 -7.09 -13.10 -2.26
CA ILE A 16 -6.77 -11.80 -2.87
C ILE A 16 -5.59 -11.13 -2.14
N ILE A 17 -5.58 -11.17 -0.81
CA ILE A 17 -4.48 -10.62 0.02
C ILE A 17 -3.15 -11.31 -0.34
N ASP A 18 -3.13 -12.64 -0.34
CA ASP A 18 -1.90 -13.41 -0.62
C ASP A 18 -1.38 -13.16 -2.05
N MET A 19 -2.28 -13.03 -3.03
CA MET A 19 -1.91 -12.71 -4.41
C MET A 19 -1.22 -11.35 -4.56
N HIS A 20 -1.61 -10.35 -3.77
CA HIS A 20 -0.99 -9.02 -3.82
C HIS A 20 0.27 -8.97 -2.97
N ARG A 21 0.28 -9.62 -1.79
CA ARG A 21 1.45 -9.73 -0.92
C ARG A 21 2.68 -10.24 -1.68
N ASN A 22 2.52 -11.25 -2.52
CA ASN A 22 3.63 -11.82 -3.31
C ASN A 22 4.17 -10.88 -4.41
N LYS A 23 3.47 -9.79 -4.71
CA LYS A 23 3.91 -8.75 -5.65
C LYS A 23 4.62 -7.60 -4.95
N ALA A 24 4.72 -7.63 -3.62
CA ALA A 24 5.42 -6.61 -2.88
C ALA A 24 6.92 -6.62 -3.24
N VAL A 25 7.49 -5.43 -3.35
CA VAL A 25 8.91 -5.20 -3.61
C VAL A 25 9.48 -4.29 -2.53
N LEU A 26 10.78 -4.36 -2.26
CA LEU A 26 11.41 -3.34 -1.41
C LEU A 26 11.55 -2.04 -2.20
N GLY A 27 11.05 -0.95 -1.63
CA GLY A 27 11.15 0.40 -2.16
C GLY A 27 11.67 1.39 -1.13
N SER A 28 12.13 2.55 -1.59
CA SER A 28 12.54 3.67 -0.75
C SER A 28 11.40 4.67 -0.62
N ILE A 29 10.92 4.90 0.60
CA ILE A 29 9.97 5.98 0.93
C ILE A 29 10.61 6.84 2.01
N ASP A 30 10.90 8.11 1.68
CA ASP A 30 11.50 9.07 2.61
C ASP A 30 12.78 8.55 3.30
N GLY A 31 13.63 7.86 2.52
CA GLY A 31 14.88 7.25 3.01
C GLY A 31 14.73 5.89 3.70
N TYR A 32 13.51 5.43 3.95
CA TYR A 32 13.26 4.10 4.52
C TYR A 32 13.15 3.03 3.42
N GLN A 33 13.89 1.93 3.59
CA GLN A 33 13.70 0.71 2.80
C GLN A 33 12.56 -0.11 3.39
N VAL A 34 11.41 -0.12 2.71
CA VAL A 34 10.17 -0.74 3.19
C VAL A 34 9.49 -1.56 2.09
N PRO A 35 8.66 -2.55 2.45
CA PRO A 35 7.82 -3.24 1.48
C PRO A 35 6.82 -2.28 0.86
N VAL A 36 6.72 -2.33 -0.47
CA VAL A 36 5.79 -1.54 -1.27
C VAL A 36 5.01 -2.47 -2.19
N VAL A 37 3.68 -2.30 -2.22
CA VAL A 37 2.79 -3.13 -3.04
C VAL A 37 1.78 -2.29 -3.81
N ASN A 38 1.57 -2.62 -5.09
CA ASN A 38 0.42 -2.10 -5.82
C ASN A 38 -0.81 -2.92 -5.44
N CYS A 39 -1.81 -2.29 -4.84
CA CYS A 39 -3.07 -2.94 -4.50
C CYS A 39 -4.22 -1.93 -4.42
N TYR A 40 -5.44 -2.44 -4.47
CA TYR A 40 -6.63 -1.63 -4.25
C TYR A 40 -6.73 -1.15 -2.79
N GLU A 41 -7.39 -0.01 -2.59
CA GLU A 41 -7.53 0.63 -1.28
C GLU A 41 -8.29 -0.25 -0.27
N GLU A 42 -9.28 -1.02 -0.72
CA GLU A 42 -10.17 -1.85 0.09
C GLU A 42 -9.47 -3.05 0.75
N ILE A 43 -8.29 -3.42 0.24
CA ILE A 43 -7.44 -4.50 0.76
C ILE A 43 -6.10 -3.99 1.32
N ALA A 44 -5.81 -2.69 1.16
CA ALA A 44 -4.53 -2.12 1.56
C ALA A 44 -4.28 -2.25 3.07
N SER A 45 -5.30 -2.06 3.91
CA SER A 45 -5.14 -2.20 5.37
C SER A 45 -4.65 -3.58 5.77
N ASP A 46 -5.21 -4.62 5.17
CA ASP A 46 -4.95 -6.01 5.55
C ASP A 46 -3.55 -6.42 5.08
N ILE A 47 -3.21 -6.10 3.82
CA ILE A 47 -1.89 -6.42 3.24
C ILE A 47 -0.77 -5.65 3.96
N LEU A 48 -0.97 -4.36 4.22
CA LEU A 48 0.08 -3.53 4.80
C LEU A 48 0.31 -3.81 6.28
N ALA A 49 -0.73 -4.17 7.05
CA ALA A 49 -0.55 -4.63 8.43
C ALA A 49 0.37 -5.85 8.49
N GLU A 50 0.24 -6.72 7.50
CA GLU A 50 0.99 -7.95 7.34
C GLU A 50 2.43 -7.75 6.81
N LEU A 51 2.61 -6.81 5.89
CA LEU A 51 3.92 -6.46 5.34
C LEU A 51 4.75 -5.58 6.28
N ALA A 52 4.12 -4.81 7.17
CA ALA A 52 4.83 -3.95 8.12
C ALA A 52 5.55 -4.73 9.23
N VAL A 53 5.26 -6.03 9.41
CA VAL A 53 5.94 -6.86 10.42
C VAL A 53 7.42 -6.99 10.08
N GLY A 54 8.29 -6.58 11.00
CA GLY A 54 9.75 -6.61 10.80
C GLY A 54 10.31 -5.41 10.03
N HIS A 55 9.47 -4.46 9.63
CA HIS A 55 9.87 -3.24 8.93
C HIS A 55 9.41 -2.00 9.71
N PRO A 56 10.02 -0.81 9.49
CA PRO A 56 9.54 0.43 10.09
C PRO A 56 8.06 0.71 9.77
N PHE A 57 7.66 0.41 8.53
CA PHE A 57 6.29 0.44 8.02
C PHE A 57 6.24 -0.31 6.67
N ALA A 58 5.07 -0.37 6.05
CA ALA A 58 4.87 -0.79 4.67
C ALA A 58 3.98 0.23 3.93
N GLY A 59 4.17 0.34 2.61
CA GLY A 59 3.42 1.23 1.74
C GLY A 59 2.63 0.47 0.68
N SER A 60 1.44 0.95 0.33
CA SER A 60 0.79 0.59 -0.92
C SER A 60 0.55 1.81 -1.76
N TYR A 61 0.30 1.59 -3.05
CA TYR A 61 -0.14 2.65 -3.94
C TYR A 61 -1.21 2.18 -4.92
N GLN A 62 -2.00 3.14 -5.38
CA GLN A 62 -2.93 3.01 -6.49
C GLN A 62 -2.86 4.24 -7.38
N ASP A 63 -2.86 4.02 -8.69
CA ASP A 63 -2.79 5.08 -9.70
C ASP A 63 -4.19 5.49 -10.17
N HIS A 64 -4.42 6.79 -10.24
CA HIS A 64 -5.65 7.44 -10.70
C HIS A 64 -5.29 8.51 -11.73
N GLY A 65 -5.22 8.13 -13.00
CA GLY A 65 -4.73 9.00 -14.07
C GLY A 65 -3.26 9.37 -13.85
N THR A 66 -2.98 10.66 -13.59
CA THR A 66 -1.61 11.17 -13.32
C THR A 66 -1.32 11.32 -11.82
N LEU A 67 -2.17 10.78 -10.96
CA LEU A 67 -1.98 10.79 -9.51
C LEU A 67 -1.66 9.38 -9.04
N ARG A 68 -0.75 9.28 -8.08
CA ARG A 68 -0.51 8.07 -7.31
C ARG A 68 -0.88 8.34 -5.85
N LYS A 69 -1.92 7.67 -5.39
CA LYS A 69 -2.36 7.69 -3.99
C LYS A 69 -1.57 6.63 -3.23
N TRP A 70 -0.94 7.06 -2.13
CA TRP A 70 -0.16 6.21 -1.24
C TRP A 70 -0.90 5.98 0.06
N SER A 71 -0.82 4.75 0.57
CA SER A 71 -1.30 4.36 1.90
C SER A 71 -0.14 3.74 2.67
N LEU A 72 0.08 4.17 3.90
CA LEU A 72 1.13 3.68 4.79
C LEU A 72 0.53 3.00 6.01
N ARG A 73 1.09 1.87 6.43
CA ARG A 73 0.81 1.25 7.73
C ARG A 73 2.09 0.85 8.43
N SER A 74 2.14 1.09 9.73
CA SER A 74 3.18 0.56 10.59
C SER A 74 2.58 -0.37 11.64
N SER A 75 3.41 -1.20 12.27
CA SER A 75 3.04 -1.90 13.49
C SER A 75 2.94 -0.92 14.68
N ALA A 76 2.46 -1.38 15.83
CA ALA A 76 2.34 -0.57 17.05
C ALA A 76 3.69 0.01 17.53
N THR A 77 4.79 -0.69 17.26
CA THR A 77 6.16 -0.26 17.56
C THR A 77 6.88 0.33 16.35
N GLY A 78 6.20 0.44 15.22
CA GLY A 78 6.74 0.97 13.98
C GLY A 78 6.87 2.49 13.96
N ALA A 79 7.31 3.01 12.81
CA ALA A 79 7.53 4.44 12.59
C ALA A 79 6.22 5.24 12.63
N ASP A 80 6.32 6.54 12.90
CA ASP A 80 5.21 7.47 12.76
C ASP A 80 4.97 7.79 11.28
N VAL A 81 4.01 7.09 10.67
CA VAL A 81 3.70 7.26 9.25
C VAL A 81 2.89 8.53 8.97
N ALA A 82 2.24 9.14 9.97
CA ALA A 82 1.58 10.43 9.79
C ALA A 82 2.63 11.52 9.56
N ALA A 83 3.68 11.56 10.39
CA ALA A 83 4.79 12.49 10.20
C ALA A 83 5.47 12.32 8.83
N ILE A 84 5.59 11.08 8.33
CA ILE A 84 6.10 10.80 6.98
C ILE A 84 5.14 11.37 5.92
N ALA A 85 3.85 11.07 6.01
CA ALA A 85 2.86 11.52 5.03
C ALA A 85 2.74 13.06 4.97
N GLU A 86 2.85 13.75 6.12
CA GLU A 86 2.83 15.21 6.21
C GLU A 86 3.94 15.87 5.38
N ARG A 87 5.13 15.26 5.28
CA ARG A 87 6.23 15.75 4.44
C ARG A 87 5.89 15.74 2.94
N PHE A 88 4.93 14.92 2.54
CA PHE A 88 4.39 14.86 1.18
C PHE A 88 3.06 15.62 1.03
N GLY A 89 2.66 16.42 2.03
CA GLY A 89 1.38 17.13 2.02
C GLY A 89 0.15 16.24 2.28
N GLY A 90 0.37 15.03 2.79
CA GLY A 90 -0.69 14.12 3.24
C GLY A 90 -0.94 14.22 4.74
N GLY A 91 -1.50 13.16 5.32
CA GLY A 91 -1.77 13.09 6.77
C GLY A 91 -2.43 11.80 7.21
N GLY A 92 -2.73 11.72 8.51
CA GLY A 92 -3.41 10.56 9.11
C GLY A 92 -3.09 10.40 10.59
N HIS A 93 -3.04 9.15 11.04
CA HIS A 93 -2.65 8.75 12.38
C HIS A 93 -1.25 8.14 12.39
N ARG A 94 -0.63 8.08 13.57
CA ARG A 94 0.72 7.54 13.79
C ARG A 94 1.02 6.22 13.05
N HIS A 95 0.05 5.32 12.95
CA HIS A 95 0.20 4.00 12.34
C HIS A 95 -0.56 3.81 11.02
N ALA A 96 -1.19 4.87 10.51
CA ALA A 96 -2.06 4.83 9.35
C ALA A 96 -2.18 6.20 8.70
N ALA A 97 -1.53 6.40 7.57
CA ALA A 97 -1.54 7.69 6.89
C ALA A 97 -1.49 7.52 5.37
N GLY A 98 -1.77 8.59 4.64
CA GLY A 98 -1.71 8.57 3.18
C GLY A 98 -1.35 9.93 2.61
N PHE A 99 -0.83 9.92 1.39
CA PHE A 99 -0.44 11.12 0.65
C PHE A 99 -0.61 10.86 -0.86
N ILE A 100 -0.49 11.92 -1.67
CA ILE A 100 -0.61 11.83 -3.13
C ILE A 100 0.66 12.35 -3.77
N THR A 101 1.11 11.67 -4.81
CA THR A 101 2.21 12.10 -5.68
C THR A 101 1.74 12.19 -7.13
N HIS A 102 2.47 12.94 -7.95
CA HIS A 102 2.16 13.07 -9.37
C HIS A 102 3.01 12.10 -10.19
N LEU A 103 2.37 11.45 -11.15
CA LEU A 103 2.99 10.61 -12.15
C LEU A 103 3.20 11.41 -13.44
N PRO A 104 4.37 11.30 -14.09
CA PRO A 104 4.55 11.94 -15.37
C PRO A 104 3.65 11.29 -16.43
N ARG A 105 3.05 12.10 -17.31
CA ARG A 105 2.20 11.62 -18.41
C ARG A 105 2.92 10.65 -19.36
N SER A 106 4.25 10.70 -19.41
CA SER A 106 5.04 9.76 -20.23
C SER A 106 4.80 8.30 -19.85
N LEU A 107 4.37 7.99 -18.62
CA LEU A 107 4.11 6.60 -18.20
C LEU A 107 2.94 5.93 -18.94
N VAL A 108 2.03 6.71 -19.53
CA VAL A 108 0.92 6.17 -20.33
C VAL A 108 1.16 6.25 -21.85
N ASN A 109 2.30 6.83 -22.26
CA ASN A 109 2.69 6.95 -23.65
C ASN A 109 3.73 5.86 -23.97
N ILE A 110 3.28 4.75 -24.54
CA ILE A 110 4.15 3.61 -24.86
C ILE A 110 4.34 3.56 -26.38
N SER A 111 5.60 3.54 -26.82
CA SER A 111 6.00 3.23 -28.19
C SER A 111 6.95 2.04 -28.15
N PRO A 112 6.95 1.15 -29.16
CA PRO A 112 7.88 0.03 -29.19
C PRO A 112 9.32 0.57 -29.25
N ASP A 113 10.23 -0.08 -28.51
CA ASP A 113 11.65 0.11 -28.73
C ASP A 113 11.96 -0.27 -30.18
N THR A 114 12.57 0.65 -30.92
CA THR A 114 12.84 0.51 -32.36
C THR A 114 14.06 -0.35 -32.60
#